data_AF-A0A519Y6L1-F1
#
_entry.id   AF-A0A519Y6L1-F1
#
_cell.length_a   1.000
_cell.length_b   1.000
_cell.length_c   1.000
_cell.angle_alpha   90.00
_cell.angle_beta   90.00
_cell.angle_gamma   90.00
#
_symmetry.space_group_name_H-M   'P 1'
#
loop_
_entity.id
_entity.type
_entity.pdbx_description
1 polymer ?
#
loop_
_entity_poly.entity_id
_entity_poly.type
_entity_poly.pdbx_seq_one_letter_code
_entity_poly.pdbx_strand_id
1 'polypeptide(L)'
;MATRLLEQTGSVGDPPYILTGDQYGGVKYGVGLNLEQPLGETGGLFARLSWNDGRTATWAFTEIDRSLTVGGLIGGRQWHRPNDGIGLSVAVNGISPDHRAFLNAGGYGFMLGDGSLPDYSTENSLEAYYSARVARTLYLTADYQFVQNPGYNADRGPVHLFALRTHVEF
;
A
#
# COMPACT_ATOMS: atom_id res chain seq x y z
N MET A 1 -10.34 -12.69 -17.46
CA MET A 1 -11.08 -13.94 -17.11
C MET A 1 -12.24 -13.61 -16.19
N ALA A 2 -12.01 -12.89 -15.08
CA ALA A 2 -13.08 -12.39 -14.20
C ALA A 2 -14.09 -11.44 -14.89
N THR A 3 -13.63 -10.49 -15.71
CA THR A 3 -14.52 -9.60 -16.50
C THR A 3 -15.42 -10.37 -17.46
N ARG A 4 -14.90 -11.42 -18.12
CA ARG A 4 -15.72 -12.27 -18.99
C ARG A 4 -16.74 -13.11 -18.22
N LEU A 5 -16.42 -13.52 -16.99
CA LEU A 5 -17.36 -14.26 -16.12
C LEU A 5 -18.52 -13.35 -15.69
N LEU A 6 -18.23 -12.07 -15.38
CA LEU A 6 -19.23 -11.04 -15.13
C LEU A 6 -20.14 -10.82 -16.35
N GLU A 7 -19.56 -10.67 -17.54
CA GLU A 7 -20.31 -10.45 -18.78
C GLU A 7 -21.15 -11.66 -19.21
N GLN A 8 -20.68 -12.89 -18.95
CA GLN A 8 -21.35 -14.13 -19.37
C GLN A 8 -22.53 -14.54 -18.49
N THR A 9 -22.56 -14.13 -17.22
CA THR A 9 -23.58 -14.61 -16.26
C THR A 9 -24.90 -13.86 -16.37
N GLY A 10 -24.96 -12.72 -17.10
CA GLY A 10 -26.19 -12.04 -17.52
C GLY A 10 -27.21 -11.66 -16.42
N SER A 11 -26.88 -11.94 -15.17
CA SER A 11 -27.67 -11.71 -13.99
C SER A 11 -26.74 -11.07 -12.98
N VAL A 12 -26.92 -9.76 -12.82
CA VAL A 12 -26.49 -9.07 -11.60
C VAL A 12 -27.39 -9.62 -10.49
N GLY A 13 -27.12 -10.85 -10.04
CA GLY A 13 -27.59 -11.29 -8.73
C GLY A 13 -27.15 -10.24 -7.72
N ASP A 14 -28.08 -9.85 -6.85
CA ASP A 14 -28.07 -8.61 -6.06
C ASP A 14 -26.67 -7.99 -5.89
N PRO A 15 -26.45 -6.76 -6.37
CA PRO A 15 -25.17 -6.09 -6.14
C PRO A 15 -24.86 -6.08 -4.64
N PRO A 16 -23.60 -6.35 -4.23
CA PRO A 16 -22.39 -6.45 -5.06
C PRO A 16 -21.96 -7.88 -5.48
N TYR A 17 -21.47 -8.05 -6.71
CA TYR A 17 -20.73 -9.25 -7.14
C TYR A 17 -19.33 -9.24 -6.49
N ILE A 18 -19.19 -10.01 -5.42
CA ILE A 18 -17.92 -10.23 -4.71
C ILE A 18 -17.34 -11.54 -5.22
N LEU A 19 -16.07 -11.52 -5.66
CA LEU A 19 -15.31 -12.76 -5.81
C LEU A 19 -15.00 -13.30 -4.41
N THR A 20 -15.88 -14.15 -3.87
CA THR A 20 -15.80 -14.72 -2.50
C THR A 20 -14.61 -15.64 -2.27
N GLY A 21 -13.77 -15.88 -3.28
CA GLY A 21 -12.65 -16.81 -3.20
C GLY A 21 -13.06 -18.27 -3.39
N ASP A 22 -14.36 -18.57 -3.53
CA ASP A 22 -14.87 -19.95 -3.66
C ASP A 22 -14.63 -20.55 -5.06
N GLN A 23 -14.52 -19.69 -6.08
CA GLN A 23 -13.99 -20.05 -7.41
C GLN A 23 -12.46 -19.97 -7.43
N TYR A 24 -11.83 -20.50 -6.38
CA TYR A 24 -10.39 -20.62 -6.21
C TYR A 24 -9.80 -21.47 -7.33
N GLY A 25 -9.28 -20.82 -8.36
CA GLY A 25 -8.69 -21.49 -9.51
C GLY A 25 -7.79 -20.55 -10.29
N GLY A 26 -6.48 -20.70 -10.11
CA GLY A 26 -5.49 -19.96 -10.89
C GLY A 26 -4.13 -19.92 -10.22
N VAL A 27 -3.07 -19.94 -11.03
CA VAL A 27 -1.72 -19.63 -10.57
C VAL A 27 -1.56 -18.12 -10.60
N LYS A 28 -1.18 -17.50 -9.48
CA LYS A 28 -0.80 -16.09 -9.41
C LYS A 28 0.71 -15.97 -9.53
N TYR A 29 1.18 -15.18 -10.49
CA TYR A 29 2.60 -14.89 -10.62
C TYR A 29 2.92 -13.52 -10.06
N GLY A 30 4.06 -13.41 -9.39
CA GLY A 30 4.57 -12.16 -8.87
C GLY A 30 6.07 -12.20 -8.63
N VAL A 31 6.65 -11.02 -8.54
CA VAL A 31 8.07 -10.80 -8.25
C VAL A 31 8.20 -9.61 -7.29
N GLY A 32 9.18 -9.70 -6.39
CA GLY A 32 9.53 -8.64 -5.48
C GLY A 32 11.04 -8.44 -5.43
N LEU A 33 11.48 -7.20 -5.31
CA LEU A 33 12.87 -6.81 -5.12
C LEU A 33 12.96 -5.90 -3.89
N ASN A 34 13.96 -6.14 -3.04
CA ASN A 34 14.28 -5.29 -1.89
C ASN A 34 15.77 -4.92 -1.97
N LEU A 35 16.06 -3.63 -1.86
CA LEU A 35 17.40 -3.08 -1.83
C LEU A 35 17.53 -2.22 -0.58
N GLU A 36 18.61 -2.42 0.16
CA GLU A 36 18.97 -1.63 1.33
C GLU A 36 20.43 -1.21 1.20
N GLN A 37 20.68 0.08 1.36
CA GLN A 37 22.01 0.68 1.25
C GLN A 37 22.30 1.50 2.52
N PRO A 38 23.12 0.98 3.44
CA PRO A 38 23.63 1.77 4.56
C PRO A 38 24.42 2.98 4.04
N LEU A 39 24.21 4.14 4.65
CA LEU A 39 24.93 5.38 4.40
C LEU A 39 25.57 5.85 5.71
N GLY A 40 26.85 5.53 5.88
CA GLY A 40 27.59 5.79 7.12
C GLY A 40 27.08 4.97 8.30
N GLU A 41 27.33 5.44 9.52
CA GLU A 41 27.04 4.69 10.76
C GLU A 41 25.62 4.87 11.29
N THR A 42 24.86 5.82 10.74
CA THR A 42 23.57 6.26 11.30
C THR A 42 22.46 6.39 10.28
N GLY A 43 22.70 6.15 9.00
CA GLY A 43 21.70 6.35 7.98
C GLY A 43 21.65 5.21 6.98
N GLY A 44 20.60 5.23 6.17
CA GLY A 44 20.45 4.28 5.08
C GLY A 44 19.32 4.68 4.15
N LEU A 45 19.38 4.14 2.95
CA LEU A 45 18.32 4.20 1.95
C LEU A 45 17.76 2.81 1.74
N PHE A 46 16.49 2.74 1.38
CA PHE A 46 15.85 1.50 0.97
C PHE A 46 14.98 1.73 -0.25
N ALA A 47 14.82 0.67 -1.04
CA ALA A 47 13.88 0.60 -2.14
C ALA A 47 13.22 -0.78 -2.17
N ARG A 48 11.91 -0.81 -2.38
CA ARG A 48 11.11 -2.02 -2.56
C ARG A 48 10.31 -1.89 -3.84
N LEU A 49 10.36 -2.92 -4.68
CA LEU A 49 9.53 -3.04 -5.86
C LEU A 49 8.76 -4.34 -5.78
N SER A 50 7.46 -4.31 -6.07
CA SER A 50 6.66 -5.52 -6.22
C SER A 50 5.77 -5.43 -7.45
N TRP A 51 5.54 -6.58 -8.06
CA TRP A 51 4.64 -6.74 -9.19
C TRP A 51 3.94 -8.08 -9.07
N ASN A 52 2.67 -8.13 -9.42
CA ASN A 52 1.94 -9.35 -9.68
C ASN A 52 1.00 -9.21 -10.88
N ASP A 53 0.54 -10.34 -11.40
CA ASP A 53 -0.24 -10.40 -12.63
C ASP A 53 -1.69 -9.86 -12.52
N GLY A 54 -2.19 -9.60 -11.30
CA GLY A 54 -3.52 -9.01 -11.05
C GLY A 54 -4.71 -9.85 -11.53
N ARG A 55 -4.50 -11.15 -11.80
CA ARG A 55 -5.52 -12.01 -12.43
C ARG A 55 -6.35 -12.83 -11.45
N THR A 56 -5.90 -12.95 -10.21
CA THR A 56 -6.55 -13.76 -9.17
C THR A 56 -7.05 -12.86 -8.03
N ALA A 57 -8.10 -13.32 -7.34
CA ALA A 57 -8.73 -12.57 -6.26
C ALA A 57 -7.74 -12.23 -5.14
N THR A 58 -7.83 -10.99 -4.65
CA THR A 58 -6.99 -10.46 -3.58
C THR A 58 -7.57 -10.83 -2.23
N TRP A 59 -7.29 -12.05 -1.74
CA TRP A 59 -7.80 -12.48 -0.43
C TRP A 59 -6.76 -12.37 0.71
N ALA A 60 -5.46 -12.28 0.38
CA ALA A 60 -4.41 -12.33 1.42
C ALA A 60 -3.84 -10.97 1.84
N PHE A 61 -3.99 -9.89 1.04
CA PHE A 61 -3.34 -8.60 1.28
C PHE A 61 -4.13 -7.44 0.64
N THR A 62 -3.59 -6.22 0.74
CA THR A 62 -4.04 -5.04 -0.01
C THR A 62 -4.15 -5.31 -1.51
N GLU A 63 -5.12 -4.69 -2.18
CA GLU A 63 -5.43 -4.85 -3.62
C GLU A 63 -4.36 -4.32 -4.59
N ILE A 64 -3.09 -4.26 -4.18
CA ILE A 64 -1.98 -3.72 -4.94
C ILE A 64 -1.44 -4.77 -5.92
N ASP A 65 -1.44 -4.46 -7.21
CA ASP A 65 -0.80 -5.29 -8.24
C ASP A 65 0.65 -4.85 -8.50
N ARG A 66 0.95 -3.58 -8.29
CA ARG A 66 2.28 -2.98 -8.52
C ARG A 66 2.60 -1.99 -7.41
N SER A 67 3.76 -2.12 -6.80
CA SER A 67 4.21 -1.19 -5.76
C SER A 67 5.66 -0.80 -5.98
N LEU A 68 5.96 0.48 -5.83
CA LEU A 68 7.31 1.00 -5.66
C LEU A 68 7.34 1.79 -4.36
N THR A 69 8.24 1.45 -3.45
CA THR A 69 8.52 2.24 -2.25
C THR A 69 9.99 2.62 -2.24
N VAL A 70 10.28 3.88 -1.96
CA VAL A 70 11.65 4.34 -1.72
C VAL A 70 11.66 5.21 -0.48
N GLY A 71 12.74 5.14 0.28
CA GLY A 71 12.85 5.94 1.49
C GLY A 71 14.24 5.89 2.09
N GLY A 72 14.38 6.60 3.19
CA GLY A 72 15.60 6.63 3.95
C GLY A 72 15.36 7.03 5.39
N LEU A 73 16.39 6.79 6.20
CA LEU A 73 16.41 7.18 7.60
C LEU A 73 17.76 7.77 7.97
N ILE A 74 17.74 8.66 8.96
CA ILE A 74 18.93 9.25 9.57
C ILE A 74 18.76 9.18 11.09
N GLY A 75 19.77 8.60 11.75
CA GLY A 75 19.87 8.49 13.20
C GLY A 75 20.36 9.80 13.84
N GLY A 76 19.91 10.05 15.06
CA GLY A 76 20.02 11.35 15.70
C GLY A 76 21.36 11.73 16.30
N ARG A 77 22.45 11.06 15.93
CA ARG A 77 23.80 11.44 16.41
C ARG A 77 24.15 12.88 16.06
N GLN A 78 23.70 13.38 14.91
CA GLN A 78 23.96 14.76 14.46
C GLN A 78 23.31 15.84 15.35
N TRP A 79 22.26 15.50 16.11
CA TRP A 79 21.57 16.41 17.03
C TRP A 79 21.62 15.92 18.48
N HIS A 80 22.71 15.22 18.85
CA HIS A 80 22.98 14.76 20.22
C HIS A 80 21.93 13.78 20.80
N ARG A 81 21.19 13.09 19.94
CA ARG A 81 20.22 12.06 20.35
C ARG A 81 20.53 10.73 19.67
N PRO A 82 21.54 9.98 20.16
CA PRO A 82 22.08 8.81 19.47
C PRO A 82 21.11 7.62 19.35
N ASN A 83 19.99 7.65 20.08
CA ASN A 83 18.94 6.62 20.03
C ASN A 83 17.67 7.08 19.30
N ASP A 84 17.69 8.29 18.73
CA ASP A 84 16.57 8.84 17.99
C ASP A 84 16.80 8.64 16.50
N GLY A 85 15.74 8.79 15.69
CA GLY A 85 15.86 8.69 14.25
C GLY A 85 14.70 9.37 13.54
N ILE A 86 15.00 9.95 12.38
CA ILE A 86 14.01 10.48 11.45
C ILE A 86 13.95 9.58 10.21
N GLY A 87 12.76 9.34 9.68
CA GLY A 87 12.56 8.61 8.45
C GLY A 87 11.65 9.38 7.50
N LEU A 88 11.90 9.20 6.20
CA LEU A 88 11.04 9.70 5.13
C LEU A 88 10.93 8.60 4.06
N SER A 89 9.72 8.35 3.61
CA SER A 89 9.48 7.42 2.50
C SER A 89 8.33 7.87 1.62
N VAL A 90 8.34 7.38 0.39
CA VAL A 90 7.23 7.52 -0.55
C VAL A 90 6.91 6.15 -1.13
N ALA A 91 5.62 5.89 -1.36
CA ALA A 91 5.15 4.72 -2.07
C ALA A 91 4.21 5.11 -3.21
N VAL A 92 4.30 4.37 -4.30
CA VAL A 92 3.40 4.46 -5.44
C VAL A 92 2.80 3.09 -5.66
N ASN A 93 1.49 2.98 -5.48
CA ASN A 93 0.73 1.75 -5.59
C ASN A 93 -0.24 1.84 -6.77
N GLY A 94 -0.44 0.72 -7.47
CA GLY A 94 -1.39 0.65 -8.56
C GLY A 94 -1.94 -0.75 -8.80
N ILE A 95 -3.00 -0.78 -9.59
CA ILE A 95 -3.68 -1.99 -10.04
C ILE A 95 -3.49 -2.22 -11.54
N SER A 96 -3.53 -3.49 -11.93
CA SER A 96 -3.34 -3.94 -13.29
C SER A 96 -4.50 -3.48 -14.21
N PRO A 97 -4.28 -3.42 -15.53
CA PRO A 97 -5.38 -3.17 -16.48
C PRO A 97 -6.54 -4.16 -16.34
N ASP A 98 -6.25 -5.44 -16.13
CA ASP A 98 -7.27 -6.49 -15.98
C ASP A 98 -8.11 -6.27 -14.71
N HIS A 99 -7.46 -5.88 -13.60
CA HIS A 99 -8.15 -5.55 -12.35
C HIS A 99 -9.03 -4.30 -12.49
N ARG A 100 -8.53 -3.25 -13.15
CA ARG A 100 -9.33 -2.05 -13.46
C ARG A 100 -10.55 -2.38 -14.33
N ALA A 101 -10.38 -3.22 -15.34
CA ALA A 101 -11.48 -3.66 -16.19
C ALA A 101 -12.52 -4.47 -15.42
N PHE A 102 -12.10 -5.28 -14.45
CA PHE A 102 -13.00 -6.01 -13.55
C PHE A 102 -13.83 -5.05 -12.68
N LEU A 103 -13.19 -4.06 -12.04
CA LEU A 103 -13.91 -3.07 -11.22
C LEU A 103 -14.89 -2.25 -12.08
N ASN A 104 -14.47 -1.79 -13.27
CA ASN A 104 -15.33 -1.04 -14.19
C ASN A 104 -16.50 -1.83 -14.77
N ALA A 105 -16.46 -3.17 -14.70
CA ALA A 105 -17.57 -4.03 -15.09
C ALA A 105 -18.58 -4.28 -13.96
N GLY A 106 -18.49 -3.56 -12.83
CA GLY A 106 -19.37 -3.75 -11.69
C GLY A 106 -18.86 -4.75 -10.64
N GLY A 107 -17.62 -5.25 -10.82
CA GLY A 107 -16.99 -6.14 -9.85
C GLY A 107 -16.58 -5.41 -8.57
N TYR A 108 -16.72 -6.05 -7.43
CA TYR A 108 -16.27 -5.52 -6.15
C TYR A 108 -14.99 -6.21 -5.67
N GLY A 109 -14.03 -5.40 -5.24
CA GLY A 109 -12.89 -5.84 -4.47
C GLY A 109 -13.26 -6.04 -2.99
N PHE A 110 -12.32 -6.57 -2.20
CA PHE A 110 -12.44 -6.66 -0.75
C PHE A 110 -12.26 -5.29 -0.07
N MET A 111 -11.34 -4.47 -0.58
CA MET A 111 -11.02 -3.13 -0.07
C MET A 111 -11.60 -2.02 -0.94
N LEU A 112 -11.79 -2.28 -2.25
CA LEU A 112 -12.35 -1.30 -3.19
C LEU A 112 -13.84 -1.55 -3.40
N GLY A 113 -14.66 -0.64 -2.87
CA GLY A 113 -16.12 -0.70 -2.90
C GLY A 113 -16.78 0.29 -3.86
N ASP A 114 -16.05 0.86 -4.82
CA ASP A 114 -16.55 1.92 -5.70
C ASP A 114 -17.58 1.45 -6.73
N GLY A 115 -17.67 0.14 -6.99
CA GLY A 115 -18.52 -0.46 -8.03
C GLY A 115 -18.11 -0.13 -9.47
N SER A 116 -17.36 0.94 -9.69
CA SER A 116 -16.62 1.26 -10.91
C SER A 116 -15.45 2.18 -10.58
N LEU A 117 -14.39 2.15 -11.38
CA LEU A 117 -13.22 3.02 -11.24
C LEU A 117 -12.89 3.69 -12.58
N PRO A 118 -13.75 4.64 -13.04
CA PRO A 118 -13.58 5.30 -14.34
C PRO A 118 -12.34 6.20 -14.36
N ASP A 119 -12.12 6.96 -13.28
CA ASP A 119 -11.02 7.91 -13.12
C ASP A 119 -9.87 7.31 -12.32
N TYR A 120 -9.24 6.28 -12.91
CA TYR A 120 -8.09 5.60 -12.31
C TYR A 120 -6.86 6.51 -12.22
N SER A 121 -6.23 6.51 -11.04
CA SER A 121 -4.89 7.06 -10.81
C SER A 121 -4.11 6.17 -9.83
N THR A 122 -2.78 6.28 -9.80
CA THR A 122 -2.00 5.57 -8.77
C THR A 122 -2.29 6.18 -7.40
N GLU A 123 -2.34 5.32 -6.38
CA GLU A 123 -2.37 5.76 -4.99
C GLU A 123 -0.93 6.05 -4.59
N ASN A 124 -0.67 7.30 -4.21
CA ASN A 124 0.67 7.73 -3.84
C ASN A 124 0.66 8.09 -2.36
N SER A 125 1.58 7.53 -1.58
CA SER A 125 1.73 7.87 -0.17
C SER A 125 3.10 8.45 0.13
N LEU A 126 3.14 9.32 1.12
CA LEU A 126 4.35 9.83 1.76
C LEU A 126 4.22 9.58 3.25
N GLU A 127 5.27 9.08 3.87
CA GLU A 127 5.37 8.91 5.33
C GLU A 127 6.63 9.62 5.82
N ALA A 128 6.46 10.47 6.84
CA ALA A 128 7.55 11.08 7.56
C ALA A 128 7.36 10.83 9.05
N TYR A 129 8.39 10.37 9.74
CA TYR A 129 8.32 10.08 11.16
C TYR A 129 9.57 10.52 11.91
N TYR A 130 9.41 10.78 13.21
CA TYR A 130 10.50 10.97 14.15
C TYR A 130 10.30 10.06 15.36
N SER A 131 11.23 9.14 15.57
CA SER A 131 11.27 8.25 16.74
C SER A 131 12.23 8.81 17.78
N ALA A 132 11.74 8.97 19.00
CA ALA A 132 12.48 9.50 20.13
C ALA A 132 12.56 8.47 21.25
N ARG A 133 13.75 8.20 21.77
CA ARG A 133 13.89 7.48 23.04
C ARG A 133 13.56 8.44 24.19
N VAL A 134 12.40 8.23 24.81
CA VAL A 134 11.92 9.09 25.91
C VAL A 134 12.20 8.49 27.29
N ALA A 135 12.38 7.16 27.38
CA ALA A 135 12.89 6.49 28.57
C ALA A 135 13.80 5.32 28.19
N ARG A 136 14.42 4.67 29.19
CA ARG A 136 15.36 3.57 28.96
C ARG A 136 14.76 2.45 28.09
N THR A 137 13.47 2.17 28.23
CA THR A 137 12.75 1.09 27.55
C THR A 137 11.62 1.60 26.67
N LEU A 138 11.47 2.92 26.50
CA LEU A 138 10.32 3.54 25.85
C LEU A 138 10.74 4.44 24.70
N TYR A 139 10.20 4.15 23.52
CA TYR A 139 10.30 4.97 22.33
C TYR A 139 8.92 5.50 21.96
N LEU A 140 8.85 6.78 21.63
CA LEU A 140 7.68 7.43 21.07
C LEU A 140 8.00 7.94 19.68
N THR A 141 7.14 7.63 18.72
CA THR A 141 7.28 8.04 17.33
C THR A 141 6.09 8.91 16.93
N ALA A 142 6.37 10.15 16.55
CA ALA A 142 5.41 10.99 15.85
C ALA A 142 5.47 10.67 14.35
N ASP A 143 4.32 10.50 13.72
CA ASP A 143 4.18 9.95 12.38
C ASP A 143 3.16 10.80 11.59
N TYR A 144 3.54 11.19 10.38
CA TYR A 144 2.68 11.88 9.44
C TYR A 144 2.65 11.11 8.13
N GLN A 145 1.44 10.82 7.66
CA GLN A 145 1.23 10.20 6.36
C GLN A 145 0.32 11.08 5.50
N PHE A 146 0.69 11.20 4.23
CA PHE A 146 -0.12 11.83 3.20
C PHE A 146 -0.44 10.79 2.14
N VAL A 147 -1.71 10.60 1.82
CA VAL A 147 -2.17 9.65 0.80
C VAL A 147 -2.96 10.40 -0.26
N GLN A 148 -2.51 10.34 -1.50
CA GLN A 148 -3.16 10.93 -2.66
C GLN A 148 -3.86 9.84 -3.47
N ASN A 149 -5.08 10.13 -3.95
CA ASN A 149 -5.94 9.22 -4.71
C ASN A 149 -6.18 7.89 -3.96
N PRO A 150 -6.68 7.93 -2.71
CA PRO A 150 -6.90 6.71 -1.92
C PRO A 150 -7.77 5.72 -2.69
N GLY A 151 -7.39 4.44 -2.69
CA GLY A 151 -8.08 3.41 -3.47
C GLY A 151 -8.07 3.64 -4.98
N TYR A 152 -6.99 4.26 -5.49
CA TYR A 152 -6.73 4.46 -6.92
C TYR A 152 -7.74 5.35 -7.68
N ASN A 153 -8.54 6.14 -6.96
CA ASN A 153 -9.57 7.00 -7.53
C ASN A 153 -9.10 8.46 -7.52
N ALA A 154 -8.99 9.08 -8.69
CA ALA A 154 -8.55 10.48 -8.85
C ALA A 154 -9.56 11.52 -8.35
N ASP A 155 -10.83 11.15 -8.26
CA ASP A 155 -11.90 12.04 -7.75
C ASP A 155 -11.85 12.16 -6.22
N ARG A 156 -11.09 11.28 -5.55
CA ARG A 156 -10.92 11.34 -4.10
C ARG A 156 -9.83 12.34 -3.74
N GLY A 157 -10.18 13.25 -2.83
CA GLY A 157 -9.25 14.20 -2.24
C GLY A 157 -8.13 13.48 -1.46
N PRO A 158 -6.99 14.15 -1.25
CA PRO A 158 -5.92 13.58 -0.45
C PRO A 158 -6.34 13.43 1.01
N VAL A 159 -5.71 12.46 1.70
CA VAL A 159 -5.92 12.18 3.11
C VAL A 159 -4.63 12.48 3.88
N HIS A 160 -4.79 13.19 4.99
CA HIS A 160 -3.72 13.46 5.94
C HIS A 160 -3.93 12.61 7.19
N LEU A 161 -2.94 11.83 7.59
CA LEU A 161 -2.97 11.03 8.81
C LEU A 161 -1.88 11.50 9.76
N PHE A 162 -2.26 11.68 11.02
CA PHE A 162 -1.34 11.99 12.11
C PHE A 162 -1.45 10.88 13.14
N ALA A 163 -0.31 10.27 13.47
CA ALA A 163 -0.26 9.13 14.36
C ALA A 163 0.85 9.26 15.41
N LEU A 164 0.65 8.55 16.52
CA LEU A 164 1.65 8.35 17.56
C LEU A 164 1.84 6.85 17.74
N ARG A 165 3.08 6.37 17.59
CA ARG A 165 3.45 4.96 17.75
C ARG A 165 4.35 4.81 18.96
N THR A 166 4.13 3.76 19.75
CA THR A 166 4.92 3.49 20.96
C THR A 166 5.60 2.13 20.81
N HIS A 167 6.89 2.06 21.18
CA HIS A 167 7.64 0.81 21.27
C HIS A 167 8.23 0.66 22.68
N VAL A 168 8.01 -0.52 23.29
CA VAL A 168 8.46 -0.83 24.66
C VAL A 168 9.28 -2.11 24.65
N GLU A 169 10.48 -2.04 25.23
CA GLU A 169 11.39 -3.17 25.43
C GLU A 169 11.31 -3.66 26.89
N PHE A 170 11.23 -4.97 27.14
CA PHE A 170 11.11 -5.58 28.48
C PHE A 170 12.29 -6.49 28.81
#